data_AF-A0A533S5M2-F1
#
_entry.id   AF-A0A533S5M2-F1
#
_cell.length_a   1.000
_cell.length_b   1.000
_cell.length_c   1.000
_cell.angle_alpha   90.00
_cell.angle_beta   90.00
_cell.angle_gamma   90.00
#
_symmetry.space_group_name_H-M   'P 1'
#
loop_
_entity.id
_entity.type
_entity.pdbx_description
1 polymer ?
#
loop_
_entity_poly.entity_id
_entity_poly.type
_entity_poly.pdbx_seq_one_letter_code
_entity_poly.pdbx_strand_id
1 'polypeptide(L)'
;MSDKPVERDVKKADVLLALQKWETFSPSFSHLRLRKYQEAALEAAVHSVMAHLGWTLVVMFPRQSGKNELQAQLEAFLLAKLQDTDAELVKVSPTWKPQSLNAMRRLERV
;
A
#
# COMPACT_ATOMS: atom_id res chain seq x y z
N MET A 1 33.31 -2.25 3.57
CA MET A 1 32.86 -3.66 3.55
C MET A 1 31.36 -3.64 3.38
N SER A 2 30.88 -3.95 2.17
CA SER A 2 29.45 -4.01 1.88
C SER A 2 28.89 -5.24 2.57
N ASP A 3 27.96 -5.06 3.51
CA ASP A 3 27.19 -6.17 4.04
C ASP A 3 26.53 -6.89 2.86
N LYS A 4 26.84 -8.18 2.69
CA LYS A 4 26.09 -9.02 1.77
C LYS A 4 24.64 -9.02 2.23
N PRO A 5 23.65 -8.87 1.33
CA PRO A 5 22.27 -9.06 1.72
C PRO A 5 22.16 -10.47 2.32
N VAL A 6 21.71 -10.54 3.57
CA VAL A 6 21.46 -11.81 4.24
C VAL A 6 20.40 -12.53 3.41
N GLU A 7 20.82 -13.57 2.70
CA GLU A 7 19.94 -14.47 1.96
C GLU A 7 19.09 -15.21 3.00
N ARG A 8 17.98 -14.60 3.38
CA ARG A 8 17.02 -15.21 4.30
C ARG A 8 16.18 -16.17 3.48
N ASP A 9 16.16 -17.41 3.90
CA ASP A 9 15.26 -18.43 3.36
C ASP A 9 13.81 -17.93 3.50
N VAL A 10 13.19 -17.54 2.39
CA VAL A 10 11.83 -16.98 2.36
C VAL A 10 10.85 -18.13 2.43
N LYS A 11 10.22 -18.33 3.59
CA LYS A 11 9.23 -19.40 3.74
C LYS A 11 7.92 -18.98 3.09
N LYS A 12 7.24 -19.92 2.45
CA LYS A 12 5.89 -19.70 1.87
C LYS A 12 4.92 -19.10 2.89
N ALA A 13 4.99 -19.52 4.15
CA ALA A 13 4.18 -18.98 5.23
C ALA A 13 4.41 -17.48 5.47
N ASP A 14 5.64 -17.00 5.33
CA ASP A 14 5.99 -15.59 5.53
C ASP A 14 5.43 -14.72 4.40
N VAL A 15 5.48 -15.23 3.17
CA VAL A 15 4.86 -14.57 2.00
C VAL A 15 3.36 -14.47 2.18
N LEU A 16 2.70 -15.57 2.56
CA LEU A 16 1.26 -15.59 2.80
C LEU A 16 0.86 -14.64 3.93
N LEU A 17 1.62 -14.60 5.03
CA LEU A 17 1.39 -13.67 6.12
C LEU A 17 1.51 -12.22 5.65
N ALA A 18 2.56 -11.91 4.87
CA ALA A 18 2.79 -10.58 4.35
C ALA A 18 1.68 -10.12 3.39
N LEU A 19 1.07 -11.04 2.63
CA LEU A 19 -0.11 -10.75 1.80
C LEU A 19 -1.39 -10.58 2.62
N GLN A 20 -1.45 -11.17 3.82
CA GLN A 20 -2.66 -11.13 4.65
C GLN A 20 -2.77 -9.88 5.50
N LYS A 21 -1.64 -9.34 5.98
CA LYS A 21 -1.56 -8.27 6.97
C LYS A 21 -0.85 -7.04 6.40
N TRP A 22 -1.50 -5.89 6.48
CA TRP A 22 -0.98 -4.65 5.92
C TRP A 22 0.31 -4.20 6.62
N GLU A 23 0.44 -4.50 7.91
CA GLU A 23 1.57 -4.15 8.77
C GLU A 23 2.87 -4.78 8.26
N THR A 24 2.76 -5.98 7.70
CA THR A 24 3.87 -6.74 7.14
C THR A 24 4.02 -6.55 5.64
N PHE A 25 2.96 -6.15 4.93
CA PHE A 25 2.98 -6.03 3.47
C PHE A 25 4.05 -5.05 2.98
N SER A 26 3.98 -3.79 3.41
CA SER A 26 4.91 -2.75 2.96
C SER A 26 6.38 -3.10 3.23
N PRO A 27 6.81 -3.51 4.44
CA PRO A 27 8.21 -3.84 4.68
C PRO A 27 8.67 -5.16 4.04
N SER A 28 7.75 -6.07 3.69
CA SER A 28 8.08 -7.36 3.05
C SER A 28 8.18 -7.28 1.54
N PHE A 29 7.34 -6.48 0.90
CA PHE A 29 7.29 -6.37 -0.56
C PHE A 29 7.85 -5.05 -1.10
N SER A 30 8.11 -4.07 -0.22
CA SER A 30 8.81 -2.84 -0.59
C SER A 30 9.93 -2.55 0.38
N HIS A 31 10.90 -1.72 -0.04
CA HIS A 31 11.93 -1.21 0.85
C HIS A 31 11.44 -0.06 1.76
N LEU A 32 10.12 0.15 1.84
CA LEU A 32 9.52 1.27 2.57
C LEU A 32 9.00 0.81 3.94
N ARG A 33 9.25 1.65 4.94
CA ARG A 33 8.57 1.60 6.23
C ARG A 33 7.67 2.81 6.33
N LEU A 34 6.37 2.57 6.54
CA LEU A 34 5.41 3.63 6.76
C LEU A 34 5.71 4.33 8.09
N ARG A 35 5.47 5.63 8.13
CA ARG A 35 5.52 6.41 9.36
C ARG A 35 4.22 6.20 10.13
N LYS A 36 4.24 6.32 11.46
CA LYS A 36 3.05 6.12 12.32
C LYS A 36 1.78 6.85 11.85
N TYR A 37 1.92 8.07 11.34
CA TYR A 37 0.78 8.84 10.82
C TYR A 37 0.25 8.32 9.47
N GLN A 38 1.09 7.66 8.67
CA GLN A 38 0.69 6.99 7.44
C GLN A 38 0.02 5.65 7.77
N GLU A 39 0.55 4.93 8.76
CA GLU A 39 -0.03 3.68 9.28
C GLU A 39 -1.48 3.90 9.73
N ALA A 40 -1.76 4.93 10.53
CA ALA A 40 -3.13 5.22 10.98
C ALA A 40 -4.12 5.46 9.83
N ALA A 41 -3.69 6.15 8.76
CA ALA A 41 -4.52 6.36 7.58
C ALA A 41 -4.71 5.08 6.75
N LEU A 42 -3.66 4.25 6.64
CA LEU A 42 -3.74 2.96 5.97
C LEU A 42 -4.67 2.01 6.72
N GLU A 43 -4.49 1.90 8.03
CA GLU A 43 -5.28 1.06 8.93
C GLU A 43 -6.77 1.41 8.82
N ALA A 44 -7.13 2.69 8.89
CA ALA A 44 -8.51 3.12 8.75
C ALA A 44 -9.13 2.73 7.39
N ALA A 45 -8.37 2.90 6.30
CA ALA A 45 -8.82 2.53 4.96
C ALA A 45 -8.96 1.01 4.79
N VAL A 46 -7.95 0.24 5.21
CA VAL A 46 -7.97 -1.22 5.16
C VAL A 46 -9.09 -1.78 6.03
N HIS A 47 -9.28 -1.27 7.24
CA HIS A 47 -10.34 -1.71 8.13
C HIS A 47 -11.72 -1.48 7.51
N SER A 48 -11.96 -0.29 6.93
CA SER A 48 -13.22 0.00 6.23
C SER A 48 -13.50 -0.99 5.10
N VAL A 49 -12.49 -1.33 4.30
CA VAL A 49 -12.64 -2.27 3.17
C VAL A 49 -12.87 -3.69 3.68
N MET A 50 -11.98 -4.19 4.55
CA MET A 50 -12.02 -5.59 5.00
C MET A 50 -13.27 -5.89 5.84
N ALA A 51 -13.75 -4.93 6.63
CA ALA A 51 -14.97 -5.06 7.41
C ALA A 51 -16.24 -4.58 6.67
N HIS A 52 -16.13 -4.24 5.38
CA HIS A 52 -17.27 -3.84 4.53
C HIS A 52 -18.11 -2.69 5.10
N LEU A 53 -17.45 -1.70 5.72
CA LEU A 53 -18.11 -0.65 6.47
C LEU A 53 -18.62 0.52 5.60
N GLY A 54 -18.15 0.62 4.35
CA GLY A 54 -18.58 1.66 3.41
C GLY A 54 -18.20 3.08 3.84
N TRP A 55 -17.12 3.26 4.61
CA TRP A 55 -16.75 4.59 5.09
C TRP A 55 -16.28 5.51 3.97
N THR A 56 -16.64 6.79 4.09
CA THR A 56 -16.01 7.89 3.36
C THR A 56 -14.95 8.52 4.25
N LEU A 57 -13.68 8.38 3.89
CA LEU A 57 -12.55 8.86 4.68
C LEU A 57 -11.93 10.09 4.03
N VAL A 58 -11.75 11.15 4.82
CA VAL A 58 -11.00 12.35 4.41
C VAL A 58 -9.74 12.45 5.27
N VAL A 59 -8.58 12.35 4.63
CA VAL A 59 -7.28 12.41 5.32
C VAL A 59 -6.50 13.64 4.87
N MET A 60 -6.19 14.52 5.82
CA MET A 60 -5.40 15.73 5.58
C MET A 60 -3.93 15.45 5.84
N PHE A 61 -3.12 15.52 4.78
CA PHE A 61 -1.67 15.37 4.86
C PHE A 61 -0.96 16.71 4.60
N PRO A 62 0.05 17.08 5.41
CA PRO A 62 0.97 18.16 5.07
C PRO A 62 1.68 17.88 3.74
N ARG A 63 2.17 18.94 3.10
CA ARG A 63 3.01 18.80 1.90
C ARG A 63 4.27 17.99 2.25
N GLN A 64 4.75 17.16 1.31
CA GLN A 64 5.94 16.31 1.46
C GLN A 64 5.87 15.27 2.60
N SER A 65 4.67 14.91 3.07
CA SER A 65 4.45 13.88 4.09
C SER A 65 4.67 12.44 3.61
N GLY A 66 4.92 12.22 2.32
CA GLY A 66 4.93 10.89 1.73
C GLY A 66 3.52 10.31 1.45
N LYS A 67 2.50 11.16 1.30
CA LYS A 67 1.11 10.70 1.06
C LYS A 67 0.95 9.86 -0.22
N ASN A 68 1.78 10.12 -1.24
CA ASN A 68 1.68 9.41 -2.52
C ASN A 68 2.29 8.00 -2.43
N GLU A 69 3.35 7.84 -1.64
CA GLU A 69 3.95 6.56 -1.28
C GLU A 69 2.94 5.72 -0.50
N LEU A 70 2.26 6.31 0.49
CA LEU A 70 1.18 5.65 1.23
C LEU A 70 0.07 5.17 0.30
N GLN A 71 -0.40 6.02 -0.62
CA GLN A 71 -1.44 5.64 -1.58
C GLN A 71 -1.04 4.42 -2.42
N ALA A 72 0.17 4.42 -2.99
CA ALA A 72 0.65 3.30 -3.80
C ALA A 72 0.74 1.98 -3.00
N GLN A 73 1.17 2.04 -1.73
CA GLN A 73 1.21 0.88 -0.84
C GLN A 73 -0.19 0.36 -0.49
N LEU A 74 -1.14 1.26 -0.22
CA LEU A 74 -2.54 0.89 0.02
C LEU A 74 -3.15 0.23 -1.23
N GLU A 75 -2.95 0.83 -2.41
CA GLU A 75 -3.43 0.30 -3.69
C GLU A 75 -2.86 -1.10 -3.95
N ALA A 76 -1.53 -1.28 -3.82
CA ALA A 76 -0.88 -2.56 -4.02
C ALA A 76 -1.37 -3.63 -3.03
N PHE A 77 -1.50 -3.27 -1.75
CA PHE A 77 -2.01 -4.20 -0.73
C PHE A 77 -3.44 -4.64 -1.04
N LEU A 78 -4.35 -3.71 -1.35
CA LEU A 78 -5.74 -4.05 -1.63
C LEU A 78 -5.88 -4.88 -2.90
N LEU A 79 -5.14 -4.55 -3.97
CA LEU A 79 -5.12 -5.35 -5.20
C LEU A 79 -4.61 -6.77 -4.94
N ALA A 80 -3.51 -6.91 -4.20
CA ALA A 80 -2.97 -8.23 -3.88
C ALA A 80 -3.92 -9.04 -2.96
N LYS A 81 -4.54 -8.37 -1.99
CA LYS A 81 -5.42 -8.99 -1.00
C LYS A 81 -6.76 -9.42 -1.59
N LEU A 82 -7.28 -8.66 -2.56
CA LEU A 82 -8.60 -8.86 -3.17
C LEU A 82 -8.50 -9.39 -4.61
N GLN A 83 -7.33 -9.91 -5.02
CA GLN A 83 -7.11 -10.38 -6.40
C GLN A 83 -8.10 -11.46 -6.87
N ASP A 84 -8.60 -12.28 -5.95
CA ASP A 84 -9.56 -13.35 -6.22
C ASP A 84 -11.03 -12.89 -6.05
N THR A 85 -11.26 -11.59 -5.88
CA THR A 85 -12.59 -10.99 -5.72
C THR A 85 -12.97 -10.26 -6.99
N ASP A 86 -14.24 -10.34 -7.38
CA ASP A 86 -14.82 -9.50 -8.43
C ASP A 86 -15.03 -8.08 -7.89
N ALA A 87 -13.95 -7.29 -7.88
CA ALA A 87 -13.91 -5.94 -7.34
C ALA A 87 -13.00 -5.03 -8.15
N GLU A 88 -13.36 -3.74 -8.19
CA GLU A 88 -12.58 -2.71 -8.87
C GLU A 88 -12.03 -1.68 -7.89
N LEU A 89 -10.78 -1.27 -8.10
CA LEU A 89 -10.17 -0.15 -7.39
C LEU A 89 -10.05 1.06 -8.33
N VAL A 90 -10.81 2.12 -8.05
CA VAL A 90 -10.83 3.33 -8.87
C VAL A 90 -10.05 4.46 -8.19
N LYS A 91 -9.03 4.98 -8.87
CA LYS A 91 -8.27 6.16 -8.43
C LYS A 91 -8.50 7.34 -9.36
N VAL A 92 -8.98 8.44 -8.77
CA VAL A 92 -9.19 9.70 -9.48
C VAL A 92 -8.13 10.71 -9.07
N SER A 93 -7.58 11.44 -10.05
CA SER A 93 -6.61 12.53 -9.81
C SER A 93 -7.09 13.83 -10.46
N PRO A 94 -6.81 14.99 -9.87
CA PRO A 94 -7.21 16.29 -10.41
C PRO A 94 -6.77 16.57 -11.86
N THR A 95 -5.64 16.02 -12.30
CA THR A 95 -5.21 16.12 -13.70
C THR A 95 -4.79 14.77 -14.26
N TRP A 96 -5.19 14.48 -15.51
CA TRP A 96 -4.76 13.26 -16.20
C TRP A 96 -3.22 13.23 -16.34
N LYS A 97 -2.65 14.26 -16.97
CA LYS A 97 -1.20 14.46 -17.06
C LYS A 97 -0.78 15.64 -16.18
N PRO A 98 0.28 15.51 -15.36
CA PRO A 98 1.09 14.31 -15.12
C PRO A 98 0.56 13.41 -13.97
N GLN A 99 -0.50 13.81 -13.25
CA GLN A 99 -0.80 13.22 -11.93
C GLN A 99 -1.27 11.76 -12.00
N SER A 100 -2.25 11.43 -12.85
CA SER A 100 -2.71 10.04 -12.99
C SER A 100 -1.59 9.12 -13.48
N LEU A 101 -0.79 9.57 -14.46
CA LEU A 101 0.34 8.78 -14.97
C LEU A 101 1.41 8.53 -13.90
N ASN A 102 1.73 9.56 -13.10
CA ASN A 102 2.70 9.42 -12.01
C ASN A 102 2.18 8.51 -10.89
N ALA A 103 0.87 8.47 -10.65
CA ALA A 103 0.26 7.55 -9.71
C ALA A 103 0.40 6.10 -10.18
N MET A 104 0.01 5.80 -11.43
CA MET A 104 0.14 4.45 -12.00
C MET A 104 1.60 3.96 -12.02
N ARG A 105 2.53 4.78 -12.53
CA ARG A 105 3.96 4.45 -12.54
C ARG A 105 4.56 4.19 -11.17
N ARG A 106 3.98 4.79 -10.12
CA ARG A 106 4.41 4.57 -8.74
C ARG A 106 3.88 3.24 -8.23
N LEU A 107 2.63 2.91 -8.52
CA LEU A 107 2.02 1.63 -8.20
C LEU A 107 2.75 0.46 -8.90
N GLU A 108 3.09 0.60 -10.18
CA GLU A 108 3.88 -0.38 -10.96
C GLU A 108 5.27 -0.68 -10.39
N ARG A 109 5.77 0.15 -9.48
CA ARG A 109 7.10 0.01 -8.85
C ARG A 109 7.05 -0.42 -7.39
N VAL A 110 5.85 -0.63 -6.85
CA VAL A 110 5.66 -1.25 -5.53
C VAL A 110 5.89 -2.75 -5.68
#